data_AF-A0A9P5GGX6-F1
#
_entry.id   AF-A0A9P5GGX6-F1
#
_cell.length_a   1.000
_cell.length_b   1.000
_cell.length_c   1.000
_cell.angle_alpha   90.00
_cell.angle_beta   90.00
_cell.angle_gamma   90.00
#
_symmetry.space_group_name_H-M   'P 1'
#
loop_
_entity.id
_entity.type
_entity.pdbx_description
1 polymer ?
#
loop_
_entity_poly.entity_id
_entity_poly.type
_entity_poly.pdbx_seq_one_letter_code
_entity_poly.pdbx_strand_id
1 'polypeptide(L)'
;MSTEALPITPGAFAEAIKELPIAVLYSKVSELTNSIAHLHRSNAELRAFLTESNDSEEEKKELEGYVAENEGVAVSMNERIALLKTEVENRGQPWIELDELKIDKGQDALTDVPMTNGNGTEIGTEPAAGAGQESNDREDGDGVYL
;
A
#
# COMPACT_ATOMS: atom_id res chain seq x y z
N MET A 1 -12.51 -22.25 -8.49
CA MET A 1 -11.11 -21.78 -8.52
C MET A 1 -10.74 -21.61 -9.99
N SER A 2 -10.71 -20.37 -10.49
CA SER A 2 -10.47 -20.06 -11.91
C SER A 2 -8.96 -20.07 -12.20
N THR A 3 -8.46 -21.15 -12.81
CA THR A 3 -7.04 -21.34 -13.16
C THR A 3 -6.75 -21.09 -14.64
N GLU A 4 -7.55 -20.27 -15.33
CA GLU A 4 -7.34 -19.94 -16.75
C GLU A 4 -7.51 -18.44 -17.04
N ALA A 5 -6.96 -17.57 -16.17
CA ALA A 5 -6.71 -16.20 -16.60
C ALA A 5 -5.44 -16.21 -17.46
N LEU A 6 -5.61 -16.22 -18.79
CA LEU A 6 -4.49 -16.03 -19.72
C LEU A 6 -3.71 -14.77 -19.30
N PRO A 7 -2.38 -14.86 -19.15
CA PRO A 7 -1.57 -13.68 -18.84
C PRO A 7 -1.85 -12.58 -19.86
N ILE A 8 -2.18 -11.38 -19.40
CA ILE A 8 -2.34 -10.23 -20.28
C ILE A 8 -1.02 -9.96 -20.99
N THR A 9 -1.07 -9.90 -22.33
CA THR A 9 0.13 -9.62 -23.12
C THR A 9 0.64 -8.20 -22.83
N PRO A 10 1.96 -7.96 -22.94
CA PRO A 10 2.51 -6.62 -22.72
C PRO A 10 1.85 -5.56 -23.61
N GLY A 11 1.53 -5.89 -24.87
CA GLY A 11 0.84 -4.98 -25.79
C GLY A 11 -0.58 -4.63 -25.35
N ALA A 12 -1.36 -5.61 -24.90
CA ALA A 12 -2.71 -5.35 -24.40
C ALA A 12 -2.68 -4.51 -23.11
N PHE A 13 -1.68 -4.74 -22.24
CA PHE A 13 -1.46 -3.92 -21.05
C PHE A 13 -1.10 -2.46 -21.43
N ALA A 14 -0.20 -2.27 -22.40
CA ALA A 14 0.21 -0.95 -22.87
C ALA A 14 -0.95 -0.15 -23.47
N GLU A 15 -1.86 -0.78 -24.20
CA GLU A 15 -3.07 -0.10 -24.69
C GLU A 15 -4.02 0.28 -23.55
N ALA A 16 -4.23 -0.63 -22.59
CA ALA A 16 -5.14 -0.40 -21.47
C ALA A 16 -4.72 0.76 -20.55
N ILE A 17 -3.41 0.95 -20.33
CA ILE A 17 -2.92 2.00 -19.42
C ILE A 17 -3.08 3.43 -19.97
N LYS A 18 -3.26 3.60 -21.29
CA LYS A 18 -3.45 4.93 -21.93
C LYS A 18 -4.70 5.67 -21.44
N GLU A 19 -5.74 4.93 -21.07
CA GLU A 19 -7.00 5.51 -20.61
C GLU A 19 -7.05 5.73 -19.08
N LEU A 20 -6.05 5.26 -18.35
CA LEU A 20 -6.04 5.35 -16.88
C LEU A 20 -5.50 6.70 -16.39
N PRO A 21 -6.06 7.30 -15.32
CA PRO A 21 -5.48 8.49 -14.68
C PRO A 21 -4.07 8.24 -14.12
N ILE A 22 -3.23 9.28 -14.06
CA ILE A 22 -1.84 9.19 -13.54
C ILE A 22 -1.77 8.57 -12.14
N ALA A 23 -2.67 8.96 -11.24
CA ALA A 23 -2.71 8.40 -9.88
C ALA A 23 -2.92 6.88 -9.88
N VAL A 24 -3.72 6.37 -10.83
CA VAL A 24 -3.95 4.92 -11.00
C VAL A 24 -2.70 4.23 -11.52
N LEU A 25 -1.92 4.86 -12.41
CA LEU A 25 -0.65 4.31 -12.88
C LEU A 25 0.32 4.07 -11.71
N TYR A 26 0.53 5.06 -10.85
CA TYR A 26 1.38 4.91 -9.67
C TYR A 26 0.83 3.91 -8.64
N SER A 27 -0.50 3.81 -8.49
CA SER A 27 -1.12 2.74 -7.71
C SER A 27 -0.74 1.37 -8.26
N LYS A 28 -0.75 1.19 -9.59
CA LYS A 28 -0.31 -0.05 -10.23
C LYS A 28 1.18 -0.34 -10.07
N VAL A 29 2.03 0.68 -10.09
CA VAL A 29 3.45 0.51 -9.75
C VAL A 29 3.61 -0.01 -8.31
N SER A 30 2.85 0.57 -7.37
CA SER A 30 2.87 0.16 -5.96
C SER A 30 2.43 -1.31 -5.78
N GLU A 31 1.35 -1.70 -6.45
CA GLU A 31 0.84 -3.08 -6.43
C GLU A 31 1.86 -4.08 -7.02
N LEU A 32 2.47 -3.75 -8.17
CA LEU A 32 3.44 -4.61 -8.84
C LEU A 32 4.72 -4.74 -8.03
N THR A 33 5.27 -3.65 -7.51
CA THR A 33 6.47 -3.66 -6.67
C THR A 33 6.26 -4.45 -5.37
N ASN A 34 5.08 -4.32 -4.75
CA ASN A 34 4.73 -5.14 -3.60
C ASN A 34 4.66 -6.64 -3.96
N SER A 35 4.02 -6.97 -5.09
CA SER A 35 3.93 -8.35 -5.58
C SER A 35 5.31 -8.96 -5.84
N ILE A 36 6.22 -8.21 -6.47
CA ILE A 36 7.62 -8.63 -6.69
C ILE A 36 8.35 -8.84 -5.36
N ALA A 37 8.19 -7.94 -4.39
CA ALA A 37 8.80 -8.08 -3.08
C ALA A 37 8.30 -9.35 -2.35
N HIS A 38 7.02 -9.68 -2.48
CA HIS A 38 6.46 -10.93 -1.95
C HIS A 38 7.03 -12.17 -2.66
N LEU A 39 7.15 -12.16 -4.00
CA LEU A 39 7.79 -13.25 -4.75
C LEU A 39 9.25 -13.45 -4.35
N HIS A 40 10.02 -12.38 -4.21
CA HIS A 40 11.42 -12.47 -3.78
C HIS A 40 11.55 -13.07 -2.37
N ARG A 41 10.68 -12.66 -1.44
CA ARG A 41 10.66 -13.24 -0.09
C ARG A 41 10.31 -14.73 -0.13
N SER A 42 9.25 -15.10 -0.86
CA SER A 42 8.84 -16.50 -1.00
C SER A 42 9.94 -17.35 -1.64
N ASN A 43 10.63 -16.83 -2.64
CA ASN A 43 11.74 -17.53 -3.29
C ASN A 43 12.94 -17.67 -2.34
N ALA A 44 13.23 -16.66 -1.51
CA ALA A 44 14.28 -16.77 -0.50
C ALA A 44 13.96 -17.86 0.53
N GLU A 45 12.70 -17.95 0.98
CA GLU A 45 12.23 -19.01 1.89
C GLU A 45 12.33 -20.40 1.24
N LEU A 46 11.91 -20.54 -0.02
CA LEU A 46 12.04 -21.80 -0.78
C LEU A 46 13.50 -22.24 -0.94
N ARG A 47 14.40 -21.29 -1.25
CA ARG A 47 15.84 -21.56 -1.38
C ARG A 47 16.49 -21.93 -0.04
N ALA A 48 16.05 -21.32 1.07
CA ALA A 48 16.49 -21.71 2.40
C ALA A 48 16.04 -23.14 2.73
N PHE A 49 14.77 -23.47 2.45
CA PHE A 49 14.24 -24.81 2.63
C PHE A 49 15.00 -25.86 1.82
N LEU A 50 15.29 -25.58 0.53
CA LEU A 50 16.12 -26.44 -0.33
C LEU A 50 17.52 -26.73 0.25
N THR A 51 18.09 -25.77 0.97
CA THR A 51 19.42 -25.90 1.58
C THR A 51 19.37 -26.72 2.87
N GLU A 52 18.28 -26.60 3.62
CA GLU A 52 18.12 -27.23 4.94
C GLU A 52 17.45 -28.62 4.87
N SER A 53 16.71 -28.92 3.80
CA SER A 53 15.98 -30.18 3.67
C SER A 53 16.86 -31.34 3.18
N ASN A 54 16.56 -32.53 3.71
CA ASN A 54 17.13 -33.80 3.24
C ASN A 54 16.13 -34.54 2.33
N ASP A 55 15.32 -33.78 1.60
CA ASP A 55 14.34 -34.30 0.65
C ASP A 55 15.05 -34.99 -0.52
N SER A 56 14.27 -35.78 -1.26
CA SER A 56 14.76 -36.44 -2.48
C SER A 56 15.18 -35.41 -3.53
N GLU A 57 16.10 -35.79 -4.42
CA GLU A 57 16.53 -34.91 -5.51
C GLU A 57 15.37 -34.55 -6.45
N GLU A 58 14.38 -35.43 -6.58
CA GLU A 58 13.15 -35.19 -7.33
C GLU A 58 12.32 -34.05 -6.71
N GLU A 59 12.11 -34.06 -5.38
CA GLU A 59 11.38 -33.01 -4.65
C GLU A 59 12.11 -31.67 -4.70
N LYS A 60 13.44 -31.69 -4.55
CA LYS A 60 14.27 -30.48 -4.68
C LYS A 60 14.15 -29.86 -6.07
N LYS A 61 14.22 -30.69 -7.11
CA LYS A 61 14.07 -30.24 -8.50
C LYS A 61 12.68 -29.62 -8.77
N GLU A 62 11.63 -30.14 -8.15
CA GLU A 62 10.29 -29.56 -8.25
C GLU A 62 10.25 -28.17 -7.61
N LEU A 63 10.80 -28.02 -6.40
CA LEU A 63 10.88 -26.73 -5.70
C LEU A 63 11.71 -25.70 -6.47
N GLU A 64 12.82 -26.11 -7.08
CA GLU A 64 13.60 -25.26 -7.98
C GLU A 64 12.78 -24.80 -9.19
N GLY A 65 11.92 -25.68 -9.72
CA GLY A 65 10.95 -25.35 -10.77
C GLY A 65 10.00 -24.21 -10.36
N TYR A 66 9.42 -24.28 -9.16
CA TYR A 66 8.55 -23.22 -8.64
C TYR A 66 9.30 -21.89 -8.46
N VAL A 67 10.54 -21.93 -7.98
CA VAL A 67 11.37 -20.73 -7.85
C VAL A 67 11.61 -20.09 -9.23
N ALA A 68 11.96 -20.89 -10.23
CA ALA A 68 12.20 -20.41 -11.60
C ALA A 68 10.93 -19.82 -12.24
N GLU A 69 9.76 -20.44 -12.01
CA GLU A 69 8.47 -19.90 -12.47
C GLU A 69 8.16 -18.55 -11.83
N ASN A 70 8.33 -18.44 -10.51
CA ASN A 70 8.13 -17.19 -9.77
C ASN A 70 9.07 -16.08 -10.24
N GLU A 71 10.32 -16.40 -10.58
CA GLU A 71 11.27 -15.46 -11.18
C GLU A 71 10.77 -14.97 -12.54
N GLY A 72 10.23 -15.86 -13.37
CA GLY A 72 9.58 -15.49 -14.64
C GLY A 72 8.40 -14.54 -14.44
N VAL A 73 7.58 -14.76 -13.42
CA VAL A 73 6.48 -13.84 -13.04
C VAL A 73 7.03 -12.47 -12.64
N ALA A 74 8.08 -12.42 -11.82
CA ALA A 74 8.71 -11.18 -11.40
C ALA A 74 9.29 -10.40 -12.59
N VAL A 75 9.91 -11.07 -13.56
CA VAL A 75 10.37 -10.45 -14.82
C VAL A 75 9.20 -9.82 -15.56
N SER A 76 8.10 -10.57 -15.75
CA SER A 76 6.90 -10.05 -16.43
C SER A 76 6.26 -8.87 -15.68
N MET A 77 6.32 -8.83 -14.34
CA MET A 77 5.86 -7.67 -13.56
C MET A 77 6.77 -6.45 -13.75
N ASN A 78 8.10 -6.64 -13.82
CA ASN A 78 9.04 -5.56 -14.12
C ASN A 78 8.84 -4.97 -15.52
N GLU A 79 8.54 -5.81 -16.52
CA GLU A 79 8.17 -5.34 -17.87
C GLU A 79 6.94 -4.43 -17.83
N ARG A 80 5.92 -4.78 -17.03
CA ARG A 80 4.73 -3.94 -16.85
C ARG A 80 5.06 -2.61 -16.15
N ILE A 81 5.97 -2.61 -15.17
CA ILE A 81 6.46 -1.37 -14.54
C ILE A 81 7.17 -0.49 -15.58
N ALA A 82 7.98 -1.07 -16.48
CA ALA A 82 8.62 -0.31 -17.55
C ALA A 82 7.59 0.34 -18.50
N LEU A 83 6.51 -0.37 -18.85
CA LEU A 83 5.42 0.20 -19.65
C LEU A 83 4.70 1.35 -18.92
N LEU A 84 4.46 1.21 -17.62
CA LEU A 84 3.89 2.30 -16.80
C LEU A 84 4.80 3.52 -16.79
N LYS A 85 6.11 3.32 -16.67
CA LYS A 85 7.10 4.41 -16.73
C LYS A 85 7.07 5.14 -18.07
N THR A 86 7.13 4.40 -19.17
CA THR A 86 7.03 4.97 -20.52
C THR A 86 5.73 5.76 -20.68
N GLU A 87 4.60 5.27 -20.18
CA GLU A 87 3.32 5.98 -20.28
C GLU A 87 3.27 7.28 -19.46
N VAL A 88 3.84 7.29 -18.25
CA VAL A 88 3.96 8.51 -17.43
C VAL A 88 4.80 9.57 -18.16
N GLU A 89 5.94 9.15 -18.71
CA GLU A 89 6.85 10.03 -19.45
C GLU A 89 6.23 10.54 -20.76
N ASN A 90 5.45 9.70 -21.47
CA ASN A 90 4.71 10.10 -22.67
C ASN A 90 3.69 11.21 -22.40
N ARG A 91 3.18 11.31 -21.17
CA ARG A 91 2.27 12.39 -20.73
C ARG A 91 3.01 13.63 -20.23
N GLY A 92 4.34 13.67 -20.37
CA GLY A 92 5.18 14.79 -19.98
C GLY A 92 5.36 14.94 -18.47
N GLN A 93 5.03 13.92 -17.69
CA GLN A 93 5.29 13.90 -16.25
C GLN A 93 6.64 13.23 -15.97
N PRO A 94 7.45 13.74 -15.03
CA PRO A 94 8.68 13.05 -14.64
C PRO A 94 8.34 11.74 -13.93
N TRP A 95 9.06 10.67 -14.24
CA TRP A 95 8.99 9.44 -13.45
C TRP A 95 9.52 9.69 -12.04
N ILE A 96 8.84 9.12 -11.05
CA ILE A 96 9.23 9.20 -9.65
C ILE A 96 9.43 7.77 -9.17
N GLU A 97 10.64 7.44 -8.73
CA GLU A 97 10.93 6.13 -8.16
C GLU A 97 10.23 6.02 -6.80
N LEU A 98 9.27 5.09 -6.68
CA LEU A 98 8.45 4.98 -5.47
C LEU A 98 9.26 4.49 -4.25
N ASP A 99 10.37 3.80 -4.49
CA ASP A 99 11.29 3.40 -3.42
C ASP A 99 11.99 4.60 -2.76
N GLU A 100 12.18 5.70 -3.49
CA GLU A 100 12.75 6.95 -2.94
C GLU A 100 11.72 7.74 -2.10
N LEU A 101 10.42 7.48 -2.32
CA LEU A 101 9.32 8.09 -1.57
C LEU A 101 8.91 7.29 -0.33
N LYS A 102 9.56 6.16 -0.04
CA LYS A 102 9.45 5.48 1.25
C LYS A 102 10.17 6.32 2.31
N ILE A 103 9.57 7.47 2.63
CA ILE A 103 9.97 8.36 3.71
C ILE A 103 10.13 7.49 4.95
N ASP A 104 11.31 7.60 5.54
CA ASP A 104 11.70 7.08 6.83
C ASP A 104 10.51 7.14 7.80
N LYS A 105 10.09 6.00 8.36
CA LYS A 105 9.06 5.93 9.41
C LYS A 105 9.66 6.46 10.73
N GLY A 106 10.15 7.69 10.69
CA GLY A 106 11.05 8.25 11.66
C GLY A 106 11.07 9.77 11.64
N GLN A 107 9.94 10.45 11.39
CA GLN A 107 9.75 11.81 11.88
C GLN A 107 8.28 12.23 11.91
N ASP A 108 7.76 12.31 13.13
CA ASP A 108 6.74 13.26 13.55
C ASP A 108 7.08 14.65 12.97
N ALA A 109 6.35 15.06 11.93
CA ALA A 109 6.31 16.44 11.47
C ALA A 109 4.95 16.74 10.83
N LEU A 110 3.88 16.37 11.53
CA LEU A 110 2.55 16.96 11.33
C LEU A 110 2.29 17.91 12.49
N THR A 111 2.75 19.16 12.39
CA THR A 111 2.07 20.36 12.91
C THR A 111 2.98 21.57 12.65
N ASP A 112 2.73 22.31 11.58
CA ASP A 112 2.57 23.78 11.67
C ASP A 112 2.06 24.32 10.32
N VAL A 113 0.74 24.22 10.11
CA VAL A 113 0.05 25.11 9.17
C VAL A 113 -0.78 26.06 10.03
N PRO A 114 -0.43 27.35 10.13
CA PRO A 114 -1.24 28.30 10.86
C PRO A 114 -2.55 28.53 10.07
N MET A 115 -3.66 27.95 10.56
CA MET A 115 -4.98 28.34 10.09
C MET A 115 -5.26 29.76 10.57
N THR A 116 -5.30 30.70 9.64
CA THR A 116 -5.72 32.07 9.88
C THR A 116 -7.24 32.11 10.04
N ASN A 117 -7.71 32.16 11.30
CA ASN A 117 -9.14 32.30 11.57
C ASN A 117 -9.60 33.72 11.25
N GLY A 118 -10.54 33.82 10.31
CA GLY A 118 -11.10 35.07 9.80
C GLY A 118 -11.93 35.82 10.85
N ASN A 119 -11.75 37.14 10.85
CA ASN A 119 -12.45 38.13 11.67
C ASN A 119 -13.92 38.26 11.25
N GLY A 120 -14.85 38.01 12.17
CA GLY A 120 -16.29 38.23 12.01
C GLY A 120 -16.90 38.77 13.30
N THR A 121 -16.70 40.08 13.52
CA THR A 121 -17.31 40.90 14.56
C THR A 121 -18.82 41.00 14.38
N GLU A 122 -19.65 40.51 15.32
CA GLU A 122 -20.96 41.11 15.62
C GLU A 122 -21.30 40.97 17.12
N ILE A 123 -21.73 42.09 17.69
CA ILE A 123 -21.94 42.39 19.11
C ILE A 123 -23.39 42.08 19.48
N GLY A 124 -23.62 41.48 20.65
CA GLY A 124 -24.97 41.28 21.22
C GLY A 124 -24.94 41.05 22.73
N THR A 125 -25.33 42.09 23.46
CA THR A 125 -25.15 42.34 24.90
C THR A 125 -26.29 41.75 25.76
N GLU A 126 -25.93 40.97 26.79
CA GLU A 126 -26.53 40.80 28.14
C GLU A 126 -27.97 40.19 28.33
N PRO A 127 -28.45 39.92 29.57
CA PRO A 127 -28.23 38.65 30.29
C PRO A 127 -29.55 38.06 30.88
N ALA A 128 -29.55 36.82 31.40
CA ALA A 128 -30.62 36.39 32.32
C ALA A 128 -30.17 35.28 33.28
N ALA A 129 -30.35 35.57 34.57
CA ALA A 129 -30.08 34.71 35.72
C ALA A 129 -31.07 33.55 35.85
N GLY A 130 -30.64 32.46 36.50
CA GLY A 130 -31.54 31.39 36.93
C GLY A 130 -30.78 30.28 37.66
N ALA A 131 -30.88 30.28 38.99
CA ALA A 131 -30.24 29.38 39.93
C ALA A 131 -30.73 27.92 39.85
N GLY A 132 -29.90 26.97 40.30
CA GLY A 132 -30.29 25.58 40.53
C GLY A 132 -29.10 24.68 40.85
N GLN A 133 -28.62 24.78 42.09
CA GLN A 133 -27.63 23.89 42.72
C GLN A 133 -28.34 22.64 43.29
N GLU A 134 -27.54 21.59 43.59
CA GLU A 134 -27.83 20.34 44.34
C GLU A 134 -28.25 19.13 43.50
N SER A 135 -27.85 17.88 43.78
CA SER A 135 -26.70 17.19 44.40
C SER A 135 -27.10 15.69 44.43
N ASN A 136 -26.12 14.79 44.59
CA ASN A 136 -26.25 13.34 44.83
C ASN A 136 -26.59 12.48 43.60
N ASP A 137 -26.06 11.28 43.37
CA ASP A 137 -25.35 10.34 44.23
C ASP A 137 -24.35 9.51 43.39
N ARG A 138 -23.26 9.11 44.03
CA ARG A 138 -22.32 8.09 43.55
C ARG A 138 -22.89 6.71 43.89
N GLU A 139 -22.91 5.78 42.94
CA GLU A 139 -22.80 4.35 43.26
C GLU A 139 -21.81 3.69 42.29
N ASP A 140 -20.71 3.21 42.87
CA ASP A 140 -19.76 2.28 42.30
C ASP A 140 -20.47 0.99 41.90
N GLY A 141 -20.13 0.45 40.73
CA GLY A 141 -20.64 -0.83 40.23
C GLY A 141 -19.62 -1.51 39.34
N ASP A 142 -18.58 -2.05 39.97
CA ASP A 142 -17.59 -2.97 39.42
C ASP A 142 -18.30 -4.20 38.81
N GLY A 143 -17.94 -4.55 37.57
CA GLY A 143 -18.64 -5.55 36.75
C GLY A 143 -17.66 -6.31 35.84
N VAL A 144 -17.07 -7.34 36.44
CA VAL A 144 -16.08 -8.27 35.91
C VAL A 144 -16.47 -8.93 34.58
N TYR A 145 -15.51 -9.00 33.64
CA TYR A 145 -15.58 -9.71 32.37
C TYR A 145 -15.55 -11.24 32.56
N LEU A 146 -16.42 -11.96 31.84
CA LEU A 146 -16.24 -13.35 31.42
C LEU A 146 -16.35 -13.43 29.90
#